data_AF-A0A920GLA5-F1
#
_entry.id   AF-A0A920GLA5-F1
#
_cell.length_a   1.000
_cell.length_b   1.000
_cell.length_c   1.000
_cell.angle_alpha   90.00
_cell.angle_beta   90.00
_cell.angle_gamma   90.00
#
_symmetry.space_group_name_H-M   'P 1'
#
loop_
_entity.id
_entity.type
_entity.pdbx_description
1 polymer ?
#
loop_
_entity_poly.entity_id
_entity_poly.type
_entity_poly.pdbx_seq_one_letter_code
_entity_poly.pdbx_strand_id
1 'polypeptide(L)'
;MATKRGLASANGPFEENDFKGTEPWTLLVQRVDHWHDAVAALRQTLPALPRWRFDDVMVSYATDGAGVGPHFDRYDVFLLQGSGRREWRIGPTCDDDTPQLTENGLNLIPPFEAHETYLLEPGTCFMSRRVLPMGHRSRRLDDFFSGL
;
A
#
# COMPACT_ATOMS: atom_id res chain seq x y z
N MET A 1 9.19 24.12 -12.74
CA MET A 1 8.15 23.49 -13.56
C MET A 1 8.18 22.00 -13.27
N ALA A 2 7.34 21.52 -12.35
CA ALA A 2 7.18 20.09 -12.10
C ALA A 2 6.00 19.62 -12.96
N THR A 3 6.27 18.72 -13.92
CA THR A 3 5.24 18.12 -14.77
C THR A 3 4.31 17.28 -13.89
N LYS A 4 3.07 17.76 -13.70
CA LYS A 4 1.92 16.94 -13.26
C LYS A 4 1.70 15.84 -14.30
N ARG A 5 2.36 14.69 -14.14
CA ARG A 5 1.81 13.44 -14.69
C ARG A 5 0.90 12.89 -13.59
N GLY A 6 -0.42 12.95 -13.83
CA GLY A 6 -1.41 12.40 -12.90
C GLY A 6 -1.28 10.89 -12.79
N LEU A 7 -1.70 10.33 -11.65
CA LEU A 7 -1.77 8.89 -11.44
C LEU A 7 -2.86 8.29 -12.32
N ALA A 8 -2.57 7.24 -13.09
CA ALA A 8 -3.58 6.48 -13.82
C ALA A 8 -3.83 5.14 -13.12
N SER A 9 -5.08 4.65 -13.13
CA SER A 9 -5.44 3.34 -12.61
C SER A 9 -6.17 2.51 -13.66
N ALA A 10 -6.02 1.19 -13.57
CA ALA A 10 -6.72 0.22 -14.39
C ALA A 10 -7.09 -0.98 -13.52
N ASN A 11 -8.18 -1.66 -13.85
CA ASN A 11 -8.63 -2.86 -13.17
C ASN A 11 -8.37 -4.09 -14.05
N GLY A 12 -7.96 -5.18 -13.40
CA GLY A 12 -7.72 -6.44 -14.09
C GLY A 12 -9.00 -7.11 -14.63
N PRO A 13 -8.85 -8.24 -15.34
CA PRO A 13 -7.59 -8.95 -15.59
C PRO A 13 -6.64 -8.21 -16.54
N PHE A 14 -5.34 -8.46 -16.40
CA PHE A 14 -4.27 -7.84 -17.19
C PHE A 14 -3.60 -8.86 -18.11
N GLU A 15 -2.98 -8.37 -19.17
CA GLU A 15 -2.11 -9.13 -20.06
C GLU A 15 -0.63 -8.84 -19.78
N GLU A 16 0.28 -9.73 -20.23
CA GLU A 16 1.72 -9.59 -19.97
C GLU A 16 2.29 -8.25 -20.49
N ASN A 17 1.73 -7.72 -21.58
CA ASN A 17 2.19 -6.47 -22.18
C ASN A 17 1.91 -5.24 -21.30
N ASP A 18 0.94 -5.32 -20.37
CA ASP A 18 0.63 -4.22 -19.45
C ASP A 18 1.80 -3.90 -18.50
N PHE A 19 2.72 -4.86 -18.30
CA PHE A 19 3.85 -4.75 -17.37
C PHE A 19 5.19 -4.39 -18.04
N LYS A 20 5.23 -4.23 -19.37
CA LYS A 20 6.47 -4.02 -20.13
C LYS A 20 6.93 -2.55 -20.21
N GLY A 21 6.13 -1.62 -19.69
CA GLY A 21 6.46 -0.19 -19.68
C GLY A 21 7.66 0.15 -18.79
N THR A 22 8.33 1.25 -19.10
CA THR A 22 9.47 1.78 -18.31
C THR A 22 9.06 2.83 -17.27
N GLU A 23 7.82 3.32 -17.35
CA GLU A 23 7.28 4.28 -16.39
C GLU A 23 7.02 3.58 -15.03
N PRO A 24 7.18 4.26 -13.89
CA PRO A 24 6.91 3.66 -12.60
C PRO A 24 5.45 3.21 -12.45
N TRP A 25 5.23 1.97 -12.04
CA TRP A 25 3.91 1.41 -11.81
C TRP A 25 3.87 0.52 -10.57
N THR A 26 2.66 0.32 -10.05
CA THR A 26 2.38 -0.59 -8.94
C THR A 26 1.18 -1.47 -9.28
N LEU A 27 1.29 -2.76 -8.98
CA LEU A 27 0.23 -3.74 -9.09
C LEU A 27 -0.24 -4.11 -7.69
N LEU A 28 -1.55 -4.07 -7.46
CA LEU A 28 -2.18 -4.47 -6.20
C LEU A 28 -3.10 -5.64 -6.51
N VAL A 29 -2.95 -6.75 -5.78
CA VAL A 29 -3.78 -7.95 -5.94
C VAL A 29 -4.43 -8.24 -4.59
N GLN A 30 -5.76 -8.28 -4.59
CA GLN A 30 -6.57 -8.49 -3.38
C GLN A 30 -6.72 -9.98 -3.06
N ARG A 31 -6.96 -10.32 -1.78
CA ARG A 31 -7.30 -11.67 -1.30
C ARG A 31 -6.34 -12.76 -1.76
N VAL A 32 -5.04 -12.49 -1.83
CA VAL A 32 -4.05 -13.45 -2.33
C VAL A 32 -3.94 -14.67 -1.41
N ASP A 33 -4.22 -14.50 -0.12
CA ASP A 33 -4.30 -15.58 0.86
C ASP A 33 -5.38 -16.63 0.52
N HIS A 34 -6.43 -16.28 -0.23
CA HIS A 34 -7.42 -17.25 -0.67
C HIS A 34 -6.91 -18.20 -1.76
N TRP A 35 -5.85 -17.81 -2.47
CA TRP A 35 -5.35 -18.52 -3.65
C TRP A 35 -3.95 -19.10 -3.44
N HIS A 36 -3.23 -18.67 -2.41
CA HIS A 36 -1.84 -19.08 -2.17
C HIS A 36 -1.59 -19.39 -0.69
N ASP A 37 -1.43 -20.68 -0.36
CA ASP A 37 -1.27 -21.17 1.02
C ASP A 37 -0.11 -20.51 1.78
N ALA A 38 1.02 -20.25 1.11
CA ALA A 38 2.15 -19.59 1.76
C ALA A 38 1.84 -18.15 2.17
N VAL A 39 0.93 -17.48 1.44
CA VAL A 39 0.48 -16.12 1.78
C VAL A 39 -0.53 -16.19 2.93
N ALA A 40 -1.43 -17.16 2.92
CA ALA A 40 -2.34 -17.41 4.05
C ALA A 40 -1.58 -17.72 5.36
N ALA A 41 -0.44 -18.39 5.27
CA ALA A 41 0.40 -18.71 6.42
C ALA A 41 0.99 -17.46 7.10
N LEU A 42 1.13 -16.32 6.41
CA LEU A 42 1.65 -15.07 6.98
C LEU A 42 0.75 -14.54 8.10
N ARG A 43 -0.54 -14.91 8.13
CA ARG A 43 -1.41 -14.63 9.28
C ARG A 43 -0.82 -15.11 10.61
N GLN A 44 -0.07 -16.21 10.60
CA GLN A 44 0.51 -16.80 11.81
C GLN A 44 1.68 -15.98 12.36
N THR A 45 2.24 -15.07 11.57
CA THR A 45 3.34 -14.17 12.00
C THR A 45 2.83 -12.85 12.57
N LEU A 46 1.55 -12.55 12.40
CA LEU A 46 0.93 -11.33 12.92
C LEU A 46 0.51 -11.51 14.39
N PRO A 47 0.36 -10.40 15.14
CA PRO A 47 -0.23 -10.43 16.48
C PRO A 47 -1.57 -11.17 16.49
N ALA A 48 -1.85 -11.88 17.60
CA ALA A 48 -3.10 -12.60 17.75
C ALA A 48 -4.29 -11.62 17.75
N LEU A 49 -5.07 -11.63 16.67
CA LEU A 49 -6.28 -10.83 16.51
C LEU A 49 -7.53 -11.72 16.45
N PRO A 50 -8.67 -11.23 16.96
CA PRO A 50 -9.94 -11.92 16.77
C PRO A 50 -10.19 -12.16 15.28
N ARG A 51 -10.65 -13.38 14.92
CA ARG A 51 -10.77 -13.75 13.50
C ARG A 51 -11.67 -12.82 12.69
N TRP A 52 -12.64 -12.18 13.33
CA TRP A 52 -13.59 -11.25 12.72
C TRP A 52 -13.03 -9.85 12.47
N ARG A 53 -11.85 -9.52 13.03
CA ARG A 53 -11.11 -8.27 12.79
C ARG A 53 -10.08 -8.41 11.68
N PHE A 54 -10.00 -9.55 11.00
CA PHE A 54 -9.05 -9.78 9.91
C PHE A 54 -9.87 -9.95 8.64
N ASP A 55 -9.62 -9.12 7.62
CA ASP A 55 -10.30 -9.23 6.33
C ASP A 55 -9.53 -10.20 5.42
N ASP A 56 -8.46 -9.74 4.80
CA ASP A 56 -7.69 -10.49 3.83
C ASP A 56 -6.20 -10.10 3.80
N VAL A 57 -5.50 -10.69 2.82
CA VAL A 57 -4.18 -10.26 2.40
C VAL A 57 -4.23 -9.68 0.99
N MET A 58 -3.84 -8.42 0.88
CA MET A 58 -3.47 -7.80 -0.39
C MET A 58 -1.94 -7.86 -0.58
N VAL A 59 -1.48 -8.19 -1.79
CA VAL A 59 -0.06 -8.11 -2.14
C VAL A 59 0.15 -6.99 -3.14
N SER A 60 1.21 -6.20 -2.95
CA SER A 60 1.64 -5.20 -3.92
C SER A 60 3.02 -5.49 -4.49
N TYR A 61 3.16 -5.28 -5.79
CA TYR A 61 4.44 -5.21 -6.50
C TYR A 61 4.61 -3.78 -7.01
N ALA A 62 5.74 -3.16 -6.74
CA ALA A 62 6.01 -1.79 -7.17
C ALA A 62 7.41 -1.65 -7.77
N THR A 63 7.49 -1.08 -8.97
CA THR A 63 8.78 -0.70 -9.57
C THR A 63 9.43 0.45 -8.80
N ASP A 64 10.70 0.72 -9.06
CA ASP A 64 11.41 1.80 -8.37
C ASP A 64 10.73 3.16 -8.60
N GLY A 65 10.55 3.91 -7.51
CA GLY A 65 9.88 5.20 -7.52
C GLY A 65 8.34 5.16 -7.62
N ALA A 66 7.72 3.99 -7.76
CA ALA A 66 6.26 3.85 -7.83
C ALA A 66 5.60 3.91 -6.44
N GLY A 67 4.31 4.25 -6.44
CA GLY A 67 3.42 4.25 -5.28
C GLY A 67 2.01 4.69 -5.66
N VAL A 68 1.01 4.43 -4.82
CA VAL A 68 -0.39 4.84 -5.11
C VAL A 68 -0.69 6.29 -4.75
N GLY A 69 0.28 7.01 -4.19
CA GLY A 69 0.09 8.37 -3.67
C GLY A 69 -0.38 8.40 -2.21
N PRO A 70 -0.49 9.60 -1.63
CA PRO A 70 -0.93 9.79 -0.25
C PRO A 70 -2.42 9.48 -0.10
N HIS A 71 -2.77 8.62 0.84
CA HIS A 71 -4.13 8.20 1.17
C HIS A 71 -4.22 7.85 2.66
N PHE A 72 -5.42 7.58 3.18
CA PHE A 72 -5.59 6.97 4.50
C PHE A 72 -6.62 5.86 4.43
N ASP A 73 -6.49 4.89 5.32
CA ASP A 73 -7.41 3.76 5.43
C ASP A 73 -8.34 3.92 6.63
N ARG A 74 -9.56 3.38 6.49
CA ARG A 74 -10.53 3.30 7.59
C ARG A 74 -10.32 2.09 8.51
N TYR A 75 -9.33 1.27 8.18
CA TYR A 75 -8.98 0.02 8.84
C TYR A 75 -7.53 0.11 9.32
N ASP A 76 -7.19 -0.69 10.33
CA ASP A 76 -5.79 -0.84 10.72
C ASP A 76 -5.11 -1.75 9.68
N VAL A 77 -3.82 -1.53 9.41
CA VAL A 77 -3.10 -2.33 8.42
C VAL A 77 -1.73 -2.75 8.94
N PHE A 78 -1.40 -4.02 8.73
CA PHE A 78 -0.02 -4.50 8.85
C PHE A 78 0.66 -4.44 7.49
N LEU A 79 1.80 -3.75 7.47
CA LEU A 79 2.69 -3.62 6.33
C LEU A 79 3.90 -4.50 6.57
N LEU A 80 3.93 -5.65 5.89
CA LEU A 80 5.04 -6.58 5.93
C LEU A 80 5.88 -6.42 4.66
N GLN A 81 7.14 -6.02 4.82
CA GLN A 81 8.05 -5.89 3.68
C GLN A 81 8.53 -7.27 3.24
N GLY A 82 8.28 -7.59 1.97
CA GLY A 82 8.73 -8.81 1.32
C GLY A 82 10.18 -8.69 0.88
N SER A 83 10.43 -8.74 -0.43
CA SER A 83 11.74 -8.39 -0.97
C SER A 83 11.99 -6.87 -0.86
N GLY A 84 13.15 -6.40 -1.32
CA GLY A 84 13.34 -4.96 -1.55
C GLY A 84 13.24 -4.04 -0.32
N ARG A 85 12.89 -2.77 -0.54
CA ARG A 85 12.74 -1.74 0.50
C ARG A 85 11.66 -0.71 0.13
N ARG A 86 10.91 -0.25 1.13
CA ARG A 86 9.93 0.84 0.94
C ARG A 86 10.04 1.89 2.02
N GLU A 87 10.01 3.15 1.59
CA GLU A 87 9.90 4.30 2.49
C GLU A 87 8.42 4.60 2.72
N TRP A 88 8.00 4.51 3.97
CA TRP A 88 6.67 4.82 4.46
C TRP A 88 6.70 6.13 5.24
N ARG A 89 5.78 7.03 4.92
CA ARG A 89 5.67 8.37 5.52
C ARG A 89 4.29 8.48 6.16
N ILE A 90 4.27 8.78 7.46
CA ILE A 90 3.05 8.85 8.26
C ILE A 90 2.76 10.32 8.58
N GLY A 91 1.55 10.77 8.24
CA GLY A 91 1.09 12.13 8.47
C GLY A 91 0.12 12.24 9.64
N PRO A 92 -0.38 13.45 9.95
CA PRO A 92 -1.32 13.69 11.03
C PRO A 92 -2.67 13.00 10.80
N THR A 93 -3.39 12.68 11.87
CA THR A 93 -4.71 12.05 11.82
C THR A 93 -5.65 12.74 10.82
N CYS A 94 -6.25 11.94 9.96
CA CYS A 94 -7.32 12.31 9.04
C CYS A 94 -8.69 11.90 9.60
N ASP A 95 -9.75 12.38 8.96
CA ASP A 95 -11.14 12.13 9.30
C ASP A 95 -12.03 12.33 8.06
N ASP A 96 -13.36 12.29 8.26
CA ASP A 96 -14.33 12.48 7.17
C ASP A 96 -14.33 13.91 6.60
N ASP A 97 -13.77 14.90 7.33
CA ASP A 97 -13.63 16.28 6.87
C ASP A 97 -12.31 16.51 6.11
N THR A 98 -11.42 15.52 6.08
CA THR A 98 -10.14 15.60 5.38
C THR A 98 -10.37 15.70 3.86
N PRO A 99 -9.82 16.74 3.19
CA PRO A 99 -9.99 16.92 1.76
C PRO A 99 -9.56 15.68 0.96
N GLN A 100 -10.45 15.23 0.07
CA GLN A 100 -10.19 14.13 -0.85
C GLN A 100 -9.90 14.66 -2.24
N LEU A 101 -8.89 14.08 -2.88
CA LEU A 101 -8.58 14.24 -4.29
C LEU A 101 -8.99 12.94 -4.99
N THR A 102 -10.16 12.93 -5.60
CA THR A 102 -10.59 11.81 -6.45
C THR A 102 -9.98 11.98 -7.84
N GLU A 103 -8.89 11.28 -8.11
CA GLU A 103 -8.24 11.27 -9.42
C GLU A 103 -8.24 9.84 -9.98
N ASN A 104 -8.81 9.64 -11.17
CA ASN A 104 -8.77 8.38 -11.90
C ASN A 104 -9.17 7.15 -11.06
N GLY A 105 -10.23 7.28 -10.25
CA GLY A 105 -10.75 6.20 -9.40
C GLY A 105 -9.96 5.94 -8.11
N LEU A 106 -8.92 6.73 -7.82
CA LEU A 106 -8.18 6.68 -6.56
C LEU A 106 -8.71 7.72 -5.59
N ASN A 107 -8.85 7.32 -4.31
CA ASN A 107 -9.14 8.24 -3.21
C ASN A 107 -7.81 8.67 -2.58
N LEU A 108 -7.36 9.86 -2.95
CA LEU A 108 -6.11 10.43 -2.46
C LEU A 108 -6.41 11.60 -1.52
N ILE A 109 -5.39 12.03 -0.79
CA ILE A 109 -5.42 13.28 -0.02
C ILE A 109 -4.37 14.26 -0.55
N PRO A 110 -4.45 15.56 -0.23
CA PRO A 110 -3.38 16.50 -0.51
C PRO A 110 -2.04 16.04 0.08
N PRO A 111 -0.91 16.47 -0.51
CA PRO A 111 0.40 16.26 0.08
C PRO A 111 0.44 16.76 1.53
N PHE A 112 1.06 15.99 2.41
CA PHE A 112 1.17 16.31 3.84
C PHE A 112 2.64 16.31 4.29
N GLU A 113 2.90 16.99 5.40
CA GLU A 113 4.17 16.86 6.12
C GLU A 113 4.13 15.64 7.03
N ALA A 114 5.08 14.74 6.82
CA ALA A 114 5.17 13.51 7.61
C ALA A 114 5.80 13.83 8.98
N HIS A 115 5.18 13.37 10.06
CA HIS A 115 5.79 13.44 11.39
C HIS A 115 6.71 12.24 11.66
N GLU A 116 6.44 11.11 11.00
CA GLU A 116 7.25 9.89 11.07
C GLU A 116 7.58 9.36 9.68
N THR A 117 8.75 8.75 9.54
CA THR A 117 9.19 8.10 8.31
C THR A 117 9.94 6.82 8.65
N TYR A 118 9.55 5.74 7.98
CA TYR A 118 10.08 4.41 8.19
C TYR A 118 10.66 3.88 6.87
N LEU A 119 11.88 3.35 6.90
CA LEU A 119 12.41 2.55 5.79
C LEU A 119 12.27 1.08 6.18
N LEU A 120 11.35 0.37 5.55
CA LEU A 120 11.17 -1.05 5.78
C LEU A 120 12.14 -1.87 4.93
N GLU A 121 12.72 -2.88 5.56
CA GLU A 121 13.64 -3.86 4.96
C GLU A 121 12.98 -5.25 4.98
N PRO A 122 13.47 -6.22 4.19
CA PRO A 122 12.84 -7.54 4.11
C PRO A 122 12.63 -8.21 5.47
N GLY A 123 11.41 -8.69 5.70
CA GLY A 123 11.00 -9.34 6.95
C GLY A 123 10.63 -8.38 8.09
N THR A 124 10.75 -7.07 7.90
CA THR A 124 10.24 -6.08 8.85
C THR A 124 8.73 -5.89 8.69
N CYS A 125 8.04 -5.67 9.82
CA CYS A 125 6.62 -5.38 9.85
C CYS A 125 6.37 -4.05 10.56
N PHE A 126 5.52 -3.22 9.99
CA PHE A 126 5.00 -2.01 10.61
C PHE A 126 3.47 -2.08 10.69
N MET A 127 2.88 -1.50 11.73
CA MET A 127 1.42 -1.38 11.85
C MET A 127 1.03 0.08 11.73
N SER A 128 0.24 0.40 10.70
CA SER A 128 -0.41 1.71 10.59
C SER A 128 -1.79 1.62 11.20
N ARG A 129 -2.13 2.60 12.04
CA ARG A 129 -3.47 2.71 12.61
C ARG A 129 -4.40 3.32 11.58
N ARG A 130 -5.68 2.94 11.65
CA ARG A 130 -6.75 3.59 10.88
C ARG A 130 -6.63 5.12 11.01
N VAL A 131 -7.03 5.82 9.96
CA VAL A 131 -7.06 7.27 9.83
C VAL A 131 -5.70 7.99 9.91
N LEU A 132 -4.59 7.27 10.04
CA LEU A 132 -3.27 7.86 9.81
C LEU A 132 -2.98 7.83 8.30
N PRO A 133 -2.76 9.00 7.66
CA PRO A 133 -2.44 9.04 6.26
C PRO A 133 -1.05 8.48 6.00
N MET A 134 -0.97 7.71 4.93
CA MET A 134 0.23 7.05 4.45
C MET A 134 0.60 7.58 3.08
N GLY A 135 1.83 8.09 2.99
CA GLY A 135 2.55 8.30 1.75
C GLY A 135 3.62 7.22 1.66
N HIS A 136 3.89 6.71 0.47
CA HIS A 136 4.86 5.64 0.30
C HIS A 136 5.50 5.76 -1.07
N ARG A 137 6.78 5.43 -1.11
CA ARG A 137 7.55 5.41 -2.35
C ARG A 137 8.45 4.19 -2.32
N SER A 138 8.24 3.30 -3.30
CA SER A 138 9.07 2.12 -3.45
C SER A 138 10.51 2.51 -3.76
N ARG A 139 11.45 1.89 -3.05
CA ARG A 139 12.86 1.82 -3.44
C ARG A 139 13.18 0.35 -3.69
N ARG A 140 12.61 -0.18 -4.77
CA ARG A 140 12.68 -1.58 -5.25
C ARG A 140 11.90 -2.56 -4.37
N LEU A 141 10.87 -3.18 -4.96
CA LEU A 141 10.12 -4.45 -4.74
C LEU A 141 9.53 -4.96 -3.40
N ASP A 142 8.32 -5.53 -3.55
CA ASP A 142 7.37 -6.33 -2.74
C ASP A 142 6.93 -5.94 -1.32
N ASP A 143 5.62 -5.69 -1.16
CA ASP A 143 4.96 -5.53 0.15
C ASP A 143 3.70 -6.39 0.24
N PHE A 144 3.43 -6.90 1.43
CA PHE A 144 2.19 -7.52 1.85
C PHE A 144 1.41 -6.55 2.74
N PHE A 145 0.11 -6.44 2.48
CA PHE A 145 -0.85 -5.67 3.23
C PHE A 145 -1.86 -6.63 3.82
N SER A 146 -2.19 -6.48 5.10
CA SER A 146 -3.37 -7.10 5.67
C SER A 146 -4.25 -6.02 6.28
N GLY A 147 -5.47 -5.88 5.74
CA GLY A 147 -6.50 -5.00 6.28
C GLY A 147 -7.21 -5.65 7.47
N LEU A 148 -7.41 -4.87 8.54
CA LEU A 148 -8.10 -5.26 9.77
C LEU A 148 -9.44 -4.53 10.00
#